data_AF-A0A550BVS2-F1
#
_entry.id   AF-A0A550BVS2-F1
#
_cell.length_a   1.000
_cell.length_b   1.000
_cell.length_c   1.000
_cell.angle_alpha   90.00
_cell.angle_beta   90.00
_cell.angle_gamma   90.00
#
_symmetry.space_group_name_H-M   'P 1'
#
loop_
_entity.id
_entity.type
_entity.pdbx_description
1 polymer ?
#
loop_
_entity_poly.entity_id
_entity_poly.type
_entity_poly.pdbx_seq_one_letter_code
_entity_poly.pdbx_strand_id
1 'polypeptide(L)'
;SPHIVLSTLTSYCPRSPHIMSAISKAKKSADDARDAAAQVREVLDKIRSALSHHAHDTSLLVRLEGELVAPANDVIRMKTYTETAAKFAGHLKELSEKVGERIQLHEDTPASQRTLNVAFVARTKRNASQIKAVLCQAEDTLDYLHQQALSSYAEVVLEKGARVIEERKEERKEEQNRQGKNQS
;
A
#
# COMPACT_ATOMS: atom_id res chain seq x y z
N SER A 1 8.80 20.67 -3.54
CA SER A 1 9.03 19.38 -2.86
C SER A 1 8.47 19.44 -1.44
N PRO A 2 7.66 18.46 -0.99
CA PRO A 2 7.05 18.44 0.35
C PRO A 2 8.09 18.45 1.49
N HIS A 3 9.31 17.94 1.26
CA HIS A 3 10.43 18.05 2.19
C HIS A 3 10.87 19.49 2.47
N ILE A 4 10.83 20.36 1.44
CA ILE A 4 11.14 21.78 1.59
C ILE A 4 10.07 22.43 2.47
N VAL A 5 8.79 22.16 2.18
CA VAL A 5 7.64 22.68 2.95
C VAL A 5 7.69 22.24 4.42
N LEU A 6 8.06 20.98 4.71
CA LEU A 6 8.22 20.52 6.10
C LEU A 6 9.33 21.26 6.85
N SER A 7 10.50 21.42 6.22
CA SER A 7 11.64 22.13 6.81
C SER A 7 11.32 23.60 7.09
N THR A 8 10.63 24.26 6.15
CA THR A 8 10.12 25.62 6.31
C THR A 8 9.05 25.68 7.41
N LEU A 9 8.12 24.74 7.49
CA LEU A 9 7.11 24.70 8.56
C LEU A 9 7.71 24.50 9.95
N THR A 10 8.72 23.63 10.09
CA THR A 10 9.40 23.43 11.38
C THR A 10 10.19 24.67 11.82
N SER A 11 10.72 25.46 10.88
CA SER A 11 11.42 26.70 11.16
C SER A 11 10.46 27.87 11.41
N TYR A 12 9.33 27.92 10.71
CA TYR A 12 8.34 29.01 10.81
C TYR A 12 7.28 28.80 11.88
N CYS A 13 7.05 27.57 12.39
CA CYS A 13 5.91 27.32 13.29
C CYS A 13 6.13 26.24 14.36
N PRO A 14 7.02 26.47 15.34
CA PRO A 14 7.10 25.62 16.54
C PRO A 14 5.89 25.73 17.49
N ARG A 15 4.89 26.58 17.22
CA ARG A 15 3.82 26.97 18.19
C ARG A 15 2.37 26.65 17.80
N SER A 16 2.10 25.97 16.68
CA SER A 16 0.72 25.50 16.35
C SER A 16 0.60 23.98 16.52
N PRO A 17 0.37 23.48 17.76
CA PRO A 17 0.43 22.05 18.08
C PRO A 17 -0.60 21.21 17.32
N HIS A 18 -1.75 21.77 16.96
CA HIS A 18 -2.78 21.07 16.19
C HIS A 18 -2.37 20.79 14.74
N ILE A 19 -1.61 21.69 14.12
CA ILE A 19 -1.14 21.57 12.74
C ILE A 19 0.02 20.56 12.69
N MET A 20 0.98 20.69 13.60
CA MET A 20 2.07 19.71 13.74
C MET A 20 1.56 18.31 14.08
N SER A 21 0.53 18.21 14.93
CA SER A 21 -0.14 16.93 15.23
C SER A 21 -0.78 16.31 13.98
N ALA A 22 -1.47 17.11 13.15
CA ALA A 22 -2.10 16.60 11.93
C ALA A 22 -1.08 16.15 10.88
N ILE A 23 0.02 16.91 10.69
CA ILE A 23 1.11 16.53 9.77
C ILE A 23 1.80 15.26 10.27
N SER A 24 2.05 15.15 11.57
CA SER A 24 2.65 13.95 12.18
C SER A 24 1.75 12.71 12.00
N LYS A 25 0.44 12.84 12.21
CA LYS A 25 -0.53 11.75 11.97
C LYS A 25 -0.59 11.33 10.50
N ALA A 26 -0.62 12.30 9.58
CA ALA A 26 -0.65 12.02 8.14
C ALA A 26 0.65 11.35 7.68
N LYS A 27 1.81 11.80 8.19
CA LYS A 27 3.11 11.17 7.93
C LYS A 27 3.12 9.73 8.42
N LYS A 28 2.73 9.50 9.67
CA LYS A 28 2.68 8.15 10.24
C LYS A 28 1.79 7.22 9.42
N SER A 29 0.61 7.69 9.00
CA SER A 29 -0.28 6.91 8.14
C SER A 29 0.34 6.55 6.80
N ALA A 30 1.15 7.44 6.20
CA ALA A 30 1.83 7.17 4.94
C ALA A 30 3.03 6.21 5.13
N ASP A 31 3.75 6.32 6.23
CA ASP A 31 4.83 5.39 6.60
C ASP A 31 4.27 3.98 6.86
N ASP A 32 3.18 3.88 7.64
CA ASP A 32 2.46 2.62 7.89
C ASP A 32 1.99 1.98 6.57
N ALA A 33 1.47 2.79 5.62
CA ALA A 33 1.06 2.33 4.30
C ALA A 33 2.20 1.80 3.44
N ARG A 34 3.36 2.46 3.52
CA ARG A 34 4.56 2.01 2.83
C ARG A 34 5.04 0.67 3.37
N ASP A 35 5.08 0.53 4.68
CA ASP A 35 5.60 -0.67 5.32
C ASP A 35 4.66 -1.87 5.09
N ALA A 36 3.34 -1.67 5.13
CA ALA A 36 2.36 -2.69 4.79
C ALA A 36 2.47 -3.10 3.30
N ALA A 37 2.56 -2.12 2.39
CA ALA A 37 2.72 -2.41 0.96
C ALA A 37 4.02 -3.15 0.63
N ALA A 38 5.12 -2.82 1.32
CA ALA A 38 6.39 -3.53 1.16
C ALA A 38 6.27 -5.00 1.57
N GLN A 39 5.61 -5.28 2.70
CA GLN A 39 5.37 -6.65 3.16
C GLN A 39 4.50 -7.46 2.19
N VAL A 40 3.41 -6.88 1.70
CA VAL A 40 2.57 -7.54 0.69
C VAL A 40 3.41 -7.86 -0.55
N ARG A 41 4.16 -6.89 -1.08
CA ARG A 41 5.00 -7.06 -2.28
C ARG A 41 6.02 -8.18 -2.11
N GLU A 42 6.70 -8.24 -0.96
CA GLU A 42 7.65 -9.30 -0.66
C GLU A 42 7.01 -10.69 -0.76
N VAL A 43 5.80 -10.85 -0.24
CA VAL A 43 5.09 -12.13 -0.28
C VAL A 43 4.58 -12.43 -1.70
N LEU A 44 4.07 -11.45 -2.44
CA LEU A 44 3.67 -11.64 -3.85
C LEU A 44 4.85 -12.10 -4.72
N ASP A 45 6.06 -11.54 -4.49
CA ASP A 45 7.29 -11.96 -5.16
C ASP A 45 7.70 -13.39 -4.77
N LYS A 46 7.55 -13.79 -3.51
CA LYS A 46 7.77 -15.18 -3.07
C LYS A 46 6.82 -16.14 -3.77
N ILE A 47 5.54 -15.79 -3.92
CA ILE A 47 4.56 -16.62 -4.63
C ILE A 47 4.95 -16.74 -6.10
N ARG A 48 5.31 -15.63 -6.76
CA ARG A 48 5.79 -15.63 -8.15
C ARG A 48 7.02 -16.52 -8.34
N SER A 49 7.96 -16.46 -7.40
CA SER A 49 9.16 -17.30 -7.36
C SER A 49 8.79 -18.78 -7.19
N ALA A 50 7.92 -19.11 -6.23
CA ALA A 50 7.43 -20.47 -6.00
C ALA A 50 6.75 -21.05 -7.25
N LEU A 51 5.92 -20.28 -7.95
CA LEU A 51 5.29 -20.72 -9.21
C LEU A 51 6.29 -21.01 -10.33
N SER A 52 7.49 -20.44 -10.28
CA SER A 52 8.52 -20.56 -11.32
C SER A 52 9.54 -21.65 -11.01
N HIS A 53 9.95 -21.77 -9.75
CA HIS A 53 11.03 -22.68 -9.33
C HIS A 53 10.51 -23.93 -8.59
N HIS A 54 9.34 -23.83 -7.95
CA HIS A 54 8.74 -24.88 -7.13
C HIS A 54 7.30 -25.15 -7.58
N ALA A 55 7.08 -25.26 -8.90
CA ALA A 55 5.73 -25.34 -9.47
C ALA A 55 4.89 -26.53 -8.95
N HIS A 56 5.50 -27.56 -8.39
CA HIS A 56 4.79 -28.72 -7.83
C HIS A 56 4.58 -28.64 -6.32
N ASP A 57 5.15 -27.64 -5.65
CA ASP A 57 5.07 -27.46 -4.21
C ASP A 57 3.83 -26.65 -3.83
N THR A 58 2.68 -27.33 -3.79
CA THR A 58 1.41 -26.71 -3.41
C THR A 58 1.39 -26.31 -1.92
N SER A 59 2.13 -27.01 -1.07
CA SER A 59 2.26 -26.68 0.35
C SER A 59 2.97 -25.34 0.56
N LEU A 60 4.04 -25.08 -0.20
CA LEU A 60 4.71 -23.79 -0.20
C LEU A 60 3.76 -22.67 -0.65
N LEU A 61 2.97 -22.89 -1.70
CA LEU A 61 2.01 -21.89 -2.19
C LEU A 61 0.94 -21.54 -1.15
N VAL A 62 0.38 -22.53 -0.45
CA VAL A 62 -0.60 -22.31 0.63
C VAL A 62 0.00 -21.51 1.79
N ARG A 63 1.24 -21.85 2.19
CA ARG A 63 1.91 -21.13 3.27
C ARG A 63 2.10 -19.65 2.90
N LEU A 64 2.60 -19.39 1.70
CA LEU A 64 2.84 -18.03 1.20
C LEU A 64 1.53 -17.23 1.03
N GLU A 65 0.45 -17.89 0.61
CA GLU A 65 -0.88 -17.26 0.59
C GLU A 65 -1.34 -16.87 2.00
N GLY A 66 -1.13 -17.74 3.00
CA GLY A 66 -1.41 -17.42 4.40
C GLY A 66 -0.60 -16.24 4.93
N GLU A 67 0.66 -16.09 4.48
CA GLU A 67 1.52 -14.95 4.82
C GLU A 67 0.99 -13.61 4.25
N LEU A 68 0.14 -13.62 3.20
CA LEU A 68 -0.46 -12.39 2.67
C LEU A 68 -1.54 -11.80 3.57
N VAL A 69 -2.22 -12.61 4.38
CA VAL A 69 -3.50 -12.23 5.02
C VAL A 69 -3.33 -11.04 5.97
N ALA A 70 -2.34 -11.07 6.85
CA ALA A 70 -2.09 -9.98 7.79
C ALA A 70 -1.70 -8.66 7.10
N PRO A 71 -0.63 -8.60 6.29
CA PRO A 71 -0.20 -7.35 5.65
C PRO A 71 -1.24 -6.82 4.64
N ALA A 72 -1.97 -7.69 3.94
CA ALA A 72 -3.06 -7.25 3.07
C ALA A 72 -4.21 -6.59 3.84
N ASN A 73 -4.57 -7.14 5.00
CA ASN A 73 -5.60 -6.54 5.84
C ASN A 73 -5.18 -5.18 6.38
N ASP A 74 -3.89 -4.98 6.67
CA ASP A 74 -3.37 -3.68 7.09
C ASP A 74 -3.49 -2.64 5.97
N VAL A 75 -3.19 -3.02 4.72
CA VAL A 75 -3.43 -2.18 3.53
C VAL A 75 -4.92 -1.86 3.34
N ILE A 76 -5.80 -2.86 3.44
CA ILE A 76 -7.25 -2.68 3.24
C ILE A 76 -7.87 -1.78 4.33
N ARG A 77 -7.35 -1.85 5.56
CA ARG A 77 -7.81 -1.04 6.70
C ARG A 77 -7.42 0.42 6.62
N MET A 78 -6.51 0.80 5.73
CA MET A 78 -6.18 2.20 5.47
C MET A 78 -7.37 2.87 4.78
N LYS A 79 -8.22 3.49 5.60
CA LYS A 79 -9.57 4.04 5.30
C LYS A 79 -9.64 5.11 4.20
N THR A 80 -8.56 5.35 3.46
CA THR A 80 -8.47 6.44 2.51
C THR A 80 -9.05 6.10 1.13
N TYR A 81 -9.19 4.82 0.73
CA TYR A 81 -9.60 4.46 -0.65
C TYR A 81 -10.48 3.22 -0.73
N THR A 82 -11.79 3.37 -0.51
CA THR A 82 -12.73 2.25 -0.43
C THR A 82 -12.84 1.43 -1.71
N GLU A 83 -12.85 2.06 -2.90
CA GLU A 83 -12.99 1.34 -4.16
C GLU A 83 -11.71 0.59 -4.56
N THR A 84 -10.55 1.26 -4.50
CA THR A 84 -9.25 0.64 -4.82
C THR A 84 -8.90 -0.47 -3.83
N ALA A 85 -9.14 -0.26 -2.53
CA ALA A 85 -8.93 -1.30 -1.52
C ALA A 85 -9.87 -2.50 -1.74
N ALA A 86 -11.11 -2.27 -2.18
CA ALA A 86 -12.03 -3.34 -2.55
C ALA A 86 -11.55 -4.11 -3.79
N LYS A 87 -11.00 -3.42 -4.81
CA LYS A 87 -10.38 -4.07 -5.98
C LYS A 87 -9.19 -4.94 -5.56
N PHE A 88 -8.31 -4.41 -4.73
CA PHE A 88 -7.17 -5.14 -4.19
C PHE A 88 -7.62 -6.39 -3.41
N ALA A 89 -8.61 -6.27 -2.52
CA ALA A 89 -9.21 -7.39 -1.82
C ALA A 89 -9.83 -8.42 -2.78
N GLY A 90 -10.44 -7.95 -3.87
CA GLY A 90 -10.94 -8.81 -4.95
C GLY A 90 -9.85 -9.64 -5.61
N HIS A 91 -8.71 -9.02 -5.94
CA HIS A 91 -7.56 -9.74 -6.51
C HIS A 91 -6.98 -10.77 -5.53
N LEU A 92 -6.93 -10.46 -4.23
CA LEU A 92 -6.48 -11.43 -3.22
C LEU A 92 -7.44 -12.62 -3.08
N LYS A 93 -8.74 -12.37 -3.19
CA LYS A 93 -9.75 -13.44 -3.22
C LYS A 93 -9.58 -14.31 -4.47
N GLU A 94 -9.42 -13.70 -5.64
CA GLU A 94 -9.17 -14.44 -6.88
C GLU A 94 -7.87 -15.25 -6.82
N LEU A 95 -6.82 -14.69 -6.21
CA LEU A 95 -5.57 -15.40 -5.96
C LEU A 95 -5.81 -16.66 -5.12
N SER A 96 -6.55 -16.54 -4.02
CA SER A 96 -6.92 -17.65 -3.14
C SER A 96 -7.69 -18.73 -3.89
N GLU A 97 -8.70 -18.34 -4.68
CA GLU A 97 -9.47 -19.27 -5.51
C GLU A 97 -8.59 -20.03 -6.50
N LYS A 98 -7.65 -19.34 -7.17
CA LYS A 98 -6.72 -19.96 -8.13
C LYS A 98 -5.68 -20.86 -7.46
N VAL A 99 -5.22 -20.54 -6.26
CA VAL A 99 -4.37 -21.42 -5.46
C VAL A 99 -5.17 -22.67 -5.06
N GLY A 100 -6.42 -22.53 -4.62
CA GLY A 100 -7.34 -23.63 -4.33
C GLY A 100 -7.55 -24.57 -5.52
N GLU A 101 -7.83 -24.02 -6.71
CA GLU A 101 -7.94 -24.81 -7.95
C GLU A 101 -6.68 -25.64 -8.23
N ARG A 102 -5.50 -25.10 -7.92
CA ARG A 102 -4.23 -25.80 -8.11
C ARG A 102 -4.07 -26.96 -7.15
N ILE A 103 -4.43 -26.77 -5.88
CA ILE A 103 -4.37 -27.79 -4.84
C ILE A 103 -5.28 -28.95 -5.24
N GLN A 104 -6.54 -28.64 -5.60
CA GLN A 104 -7.51 -29.64 -6.03
C GLN A 104 -6.98 -30.44 -7.24
N LEU A 105 -6.42 -29.77 -8.25
CA LEU A 105 -5.80 -30.44 -9.40
C LEU A 105 -4.68 -31.41 -8.97
N HIS A 106 -3.88 -31.02 -7.97
CA HIS A 106 -2.81 -31.84 -7.42
C HIS A 106 -3.34 -33.05 -6.64
N GLU A 107 -4.38 -32.87 -5.82
CA GLU A 107 -5.01 -33.92 -5.01
C GLU A 107 -5.77 -34.92 -5.88
N ASP A 108 -6.48 -34.45 -6.91
CA ASP A 108 -7.23 -35.29 -7.85
C ASP A 108 -6.32 -36.13 -8.77
N THR A 109 -5.03 -35.77 -8.86
CA THR A 109 -4.07 -36.46 -9.73
C THR A 109 -3.10 -37.31 -8.92
N PRO A 110 -3.10 -38.64 -9.11
CA PRO A 110 -2.14 -39.53 -8.45
C PRO A 110 -0.70 -39.09 -8.70
N ALA A 111 0.15 -39.18 -7.67
CA ALA A 111 1.54 -38.71 -7.75
C ALA A 111 2.32 -39.29 -8.94
N SER A 112 2.07 -40.56 -9.28
CA SER A 112 2.68 -41.26 -10.41
C SER A 112 2.31 -40.67 -11.78
N GLN A 113 1.22 -39.91 -11.88
CA GLN A 113 0.73 -39.31 -13.12
C GLN A 113 1.07 -37.83 -13.25
N ARG A 114 1.51 -37.14 -12.19
CA ARG A 114 1.72 -35.68 -12.19
C ARG A 114 2.80 -35.20 -13.18
N THR A 115 3.78 -36.02 -13.51
CA THR A 115 4.85 -35.65 -14.46
C THR A 115 4.65 -36.22 -15.86
N LEU A 116 3.92 -37.34 -15.97
CA LEU A 116 3.74 -38.07 -17.23
C LEU A 116 2.42 -37.75 -17.93
N ASN A 117 1.42 -37.23 -17.18
CA ASN A 117 0.13 -36.84 -17.73
C ASN A 117 0.23 -35.44 -18.35
N VAL A 118 0.27 -35.38 -19.67
CA VAL A 118 0.34 -34.13 -20.46
C VAL A 118 -0.82 -33.20 -20.13
N ALA A 119 -2.03 -33.73 -19.90
CA ALA A 119 -3.20 -32.92 -19.56
C ALA A 119 -3.04 -32.26 -18.18
N PHE A 120 -2.50 -32.98 -17.19
CA PHE A 120 -2.19 -32.42 -15.88
C PHE A 120 -1.15 -31.29 -16.02
N VAL A 121 -0.02 -31.56 -16.69
CA VAL A 121 1.06 -30.57 -16.86
C VAL A 121 0.54 -29.31 -17.57
N ALA A 122 -0.29 -29.45 -18.60
CA ALA A 122 -0.90 -28.33 -19.30
C ALA A 122 -1.84 -27.51 -18.38
N ARG A 123 -2.67 -28.18 -17.58
CA ARG A 123 -3.57 -27.52 -16.62
C ARG A 123 -2.79 -26.78 -15.52
N THR A 124 -1.75 -27.40 -14.95
CA THR A 124 -0.90 -26.77 -13.93
C THR A 124 -0.19 -25.54 -14.48
N LYS A 125 0.33 -25.59 -15.71
CA LYS A 125 0.96 -24.43 -16.37
C LYS A 125 -0.04 -23.31 -16.63
N ARG A 126 -1.25 -23.64 -17.09
CA ARG A 126 -2.33 -22.67 -17.31
C ARG A 126 -2.72 -21.98 -16.01
N ASN A 127 -2.96 -22.76 -14.96
CA ASN A 127 -3.29 -22.23 -13.63
C ASN A 127 -2.14 -21.35 -13.08
N ALA A 128 -0.88 -21.78 -13.19
CA ALA A 128 0.27 -20.95 -12.80
C ALA A 128 0.31 -19.60 -13.53
N SER A 129 -0.02 -19.59 -14.82
CA SER A 129 -0.07 -18.38 -15.64
C SER A 129 -1.20 -17.45 -15.21
N GLN A 130 -2.37 -18.01 -14.87
CA GLN A 130 -3.50 -17.25 -14.33
C GLN A 130 -3.17 -16.64 -12.97
N ILE A 131 -2.56 -17.42 -12.06
CA ILE A 131 -2.10 -16.90 -10.77
C ILE A 131 -1.12 -15.74 -10.99
N LYS A 132 -0.13 -15.88 -11.87
CA LYS A 132 0.82 -14.80 -12.19
C LYS A 132 0.12 -13.54 -12.72
N ALA A 133 -0.93 -13.68 -13.53
CA ALA A 133 -1.70 -12.53 -14.02
C ALA A 133 -2.42 -11.80 -12.88
N VAL A 134 -3.02 -12.53 -11.94
CA VAL A 134 -3.67 -11.95 -10.75
C VAL A 134 -2.65 -11.28 -9.84
N LEU A 135 -1.46 -11.87 -9.66
CA LEU A 135 -0.37 -11.24 -8.90
C LEU A 135 0.03 -9.88 -9.50
N CYS A 136 0.15 -9.78 -10.83
CA CYS A 136 0.43 -8.50 -11.48
C CYS A 136 -0.66 -7.46 -11.22
N GLN A 137 -1.94 -7.85 -11.33
CA GLN A 137 -3.06 -6.93 -11.05
C GLN A 137 -3.08 -6.46 -9.59
N ALA A 138 -2.76 -7.37 -8.66
CA ALA A 138 -2.65 -7.06 -7.24
C ALA A 138 -1.51 -6.07 -6.98
N GLU A 139 -0.34 -6.26 -7.61
CA GLU A 139 0.80 -5.35 -7.51
C GLU A 139 0.49 -3.96 -8.09
N ASP A 140 -0.12 -3.88 -9.28
CA ASP A 140 -0.51 -2.61 -9.89
C ASP A 140 -1.48 -1.84 -8.99
N THR A 141 -2.44 -2.54 -8.38
CA THR A 141 -3.41 -1.94 -7.47
C THR A 141 -2.76 -1.50 -6.15
N LEU A 142 -1.82 -2.30 -5.64
CA LEU A 142 -1.04 -1.97 -4.44
C LEU A 142 -0.18 -0.71 -4.66
N ASP A 143 0.40 -0.56 -5.84
CA ASP A 143 1.21 0.60 -6.20
C ASP A 143 0.38 1.86 -6.30
N TYR A 144 -0.81 1.73 -6.87
CA TYR A 144 -1.76 2.83 -6.90
C TYR A 144 -2.20 3.23 -5.48
N LEU A 145 -2.52 2.28 -4.60
CA LEU A 145 -2.83 2.55 -3.19
C LEU A 145 -1.68 3.26 -2.46
N HIS A 146 -0.44 2.81 -2.69
CA HIS A 146 0.74 3.41 -2.10
C HIS A 146 0.96 4.86 -2.58
N GLN A 147 0.84 5.10 -3.88
CA GLN A 147 0.96 6.45 -4.46
C GLN A 147 -0.13 7.40 -3.98
N GLN A 148 -1.37 6.91 -3.84
CA GLN A 148 -2.47 7.70 -3.31
C GLN A 148 -2.20 8.11 -1.85
N ALA A 149 -1.75 7.18 -0.99
CA ALA A 149 -1.43 7.47 0.40
C ALA A 149 -0.36 8.57 0.55
N LEU A 150 0.68 8.54 -0.31
CA LEU A 150 1.70 9.59 -0.37
C LEU A 150 1.14 10.93 -0.86
N SER A 151 0.20 10.90 -1.80
CA SER A 151 -0.43 12.10 -2.37
C SER A 151 -1.31 12.80 -1.34
N SER A 152 -2.14 12.06 -0.60
CA SER A 152 -2.95 12.62 0.49
C SER A 152 -2.10 13.18 1.63
N TYR A 153 -0.94 12.59 1.92
CA TYR A 153 0.03 13.20 2.84
C TYR A 153 0.55 14.55 2.32
N ALA A 154 0.94 14.61 1.05
CA ALA A 154 1.44 15.84 0.43
C ALA A 154 0.37 16.96 0.43
N GLU A 155 -0.89 16.63 0.14
CA GLU A 155 -2.02 17.57 0.21
C GLU A 155 -2.21 18.15 1.61
N VAL A 156 -2.19 17.30 2.65
CA VAL A 156 -2.33 17.75 4.05
C VAL A 156 -1.18 18.68 4.44
N VAL A 157 0.06 18.38 4.01
CA VAL A 157 1.23 19.23 4.25
C VAL A 157 1.10 20.57 3.54
N LEU A 158 0.63 20.58 2.29
CA LEU A 158 0.48 21.79 1.48
C LEU A 158 -0.67 22.68 2.00
N GLU A 159 -1.85 22.11 2.27
CA GLU A 159 -3.01 22.88 2.73
C GLU A 159 -2.77 23.45 4.14
N LYS A 160 -2.35 22.60 5.08
CA LYS A 160 -2.09 23.07 6.45
C LYS A 160 -0.86 23.96 6.52
N GLY A 161 0.13 23.72 5.66
CA GLY A 161 1.28 24.59 5.52
C GLY A 161 0.93 25.98 5.01
N ALA A 162 0.06 26.06 4.00
CA ALA A 162 -0.42 27.34 3.46
C ALA A 162 -1.20 28.15 4.50
N ARG A 163 -2.08 27.51 5.30
CA ARG A 163 -2.80 28.19 6.40
C ARG A 163 -1.86 28.83 7.40
N VAL A 164 -0.81 28.11 7.83
CA VAL A 164 0.20 28.66 8.74
C VAL A 164 0.88 29.90 8.17
N ILE A 165 1.20 29.89 6.88
CA ILE A 165 1.87 31.02 6.23
C ILE A 165 0.94 32.25 6.22
N GLU A 166 -0.34 32.07 5.95
CA GLU A 166 -1.33 33.16 5.98
C GLU A 166 -1.59 33.67 7.41
N GLU A 167 -1.82 32.79 8.39
CA GLU A 167 -1.99 33.16 9.80
C GLU A 167 -0.81 34.01 10.31
N ARG A 168 0.43 33.64 9.95
CA ARG A 168 1.65 34.40 10.28
C ARG A 168 1.75 35.74 9.56
N LYS A 169 1.26 35.86 8.33
CA LYS A 169 1.23 37.16 7.61
C LYS A 169 0.26 38.12 8.28
N GLU A 170 -0.87 37.62 8.77
CA GLU A 170 -1.85 38.41 9.50
C GLU A 170 -1.31 38.86 10.87
N GLU A 171 -0.71 37.96 11.65
CA GLU A 171 -0.05 38.32 12.93
C GLU A 171 1.00 39.43 12.76
N ARG A 172 1.86 39.35 11.74
CA ARG A 172 2.88 40.38 11.47
C ARG A 172 2.26 41.72 11.07
N LYS A 173 1.16 41.72 10.32
CA LYS A 173 0.44 42.95 9.95
C LYS A 173 -0.19 43.60 11.19
N GLU A 174 -0.74 42.80 12.10
CA GLU A 174 -1.30 43.30 13.36
C GLU A 174 -0.23 43.86 14.30
N GLU A 175 0.93 43.19 14.42
CA GLU A 175 2.05 43.68 15.24
C GLU A 175 2.63 44.98 14.69
N GLN A 176 2.78 45.12 13.37
CA GLN A 176 3.21 46.39 12.75
C GLN A 176 2.20 47.52 12.99
N ASN A 177 0.90 47.24 12.87
CA ASN A 177 -0.13 48.23 13.17
C ASN A 177 -0.17 48.65 14.65
N ARG A 178 0.14 47.73 15.58
CA ARG A 178 0.25 48.04 17.01
C ARG A 178 1.48 48.88 17.34
N GLN A 179 2.62 48.61 16.71
CA GLN A 179 3.84 49.40 16.90
C GLN A 179 3.72 50.81 16.30
N GLY A 180 3.07 50.96 15.13
CA GLY A 180 2.83 52.27 14.52
C GLY A 180 1.88 53.17 15.32
N LYS A 181 0.91 52.59 16.04
CA LYS A 181 -0.03 53.35 16.90
C LYS A 181 0.58 53.83 18.23
N ASN A 182 1.65 53.21 18.71
CA ASN A 182 2.31 53.59 19.96
C ASN A 182 3.45 54.62 19.77
N GLN A 183 3.73 55.03 18.53
CA GLN A 183 4.74 56.03 18.18
C GLN A 183 4.15 57.33 17.60
N SER A 184 2.81 57.41 17.51
CA SER A 184 2.06 58.64 17.15
C SER A 184 1.40 59.22 18.40
#